data_AF-A0A259DI59-F1
#
_entry.id   AF-A0A259DI59-F1
#
_cell.length_a   1.000
_cell.length_b   1.000
_cell.length_c   1.000
_cell.angle_alpha   90.00
_cell.angle_beta   90.00
_cell.angle_gamma   90.00
#
_symmetry.space_group_name_H-M   'P 1'
#
loop_
_entity.id
_entity.type
_entity.pdbx_description
1 polymer ?
#
loop_
_entity_poly.entity_id
_entity_poly.type
_entity_poly.pdbx_seq_one_letter_code
_entity_poly.pdbx_strand_id
1 'polypeptide(L)'
;MGKLTLQFKLTAPSKLYWADRPSMRVVQALYWLRDGLKGGAQIDQDAIQAKLIRLLQDSSQGSAIRDDLRSGLHTVPSWMQQWIRDLLARSEQASTKASP
;
A
#
# COMPACT_ATOMS: atom_id res chain seq x y z
N MET A 1 -10.55 -34.30 14.58
CA MET A 1 -9.15 -33.81 14.61
C MET A 1 -8.93 -32.91 13.39
N GLY A 2 -9.31 -31.63 13.48
CA GLY A 2 -9.20 -30.69 12.36
C GLY A 2 -7.75 -30.26 12.14
N LYS A 3 -7.14 -30.69 11.03
CA LYS A 3 -5.80 -30.25 10.65
C LYS A 3 -5.88 -28.82 10.12
N LEU A 4 -5.62 -27.84 10.98
CA LEU A 4 -5.35 -26.46 10.56
C LEU A 4 -3.94 -26.45 9.94
N THR A 5 -3.87 -26.72 8.64
CA THR A 5 -2.61 -26.62 7.89
C THR A 5 -2.22 -25.15 7.82
N LEU A 6 -1.34 -24.73 8.74
CA LEU A 6 -0.75 -23.41 8.73
C LEU A 6 0.17 -23.32 7.51
N GLN A 7 -0.37 -22.94 6.36
CA GLN A 7 0.43 -22.64 5.19
C GLN A 7 1.24 -21.39 5.51
N PHE A 8 2.52 -21.58 5.84
CA PHE A 8 3.50 -20.51 5.90
C PHE A 8 3.62 -19.92 4.49
N LYS A 9 2.77 -18.92 4.22
CA LYS A 9 2.76 -18.15 2.98
C LYS A 9 4.11 -17.45 2.95
N LEU A 10 5.04 -17.97 2.13
CA LEU A 10 6.37 -17.40 1.91
C LEU A 10 6.23 -15.88 1.95
N THR A 11 6.76 -15.26 3.00
CA THR A 11 6.76 -13.82 3.11
C THR A 11 7.57 -13.34 1.91
N ALA A 12 6.88 -12.71 0.95
CA ALA A 12 7.52 -12.22 -0.26
C ALA A 12 8.76 -11.41 0.15
N PRO A 13 9.94 -11.61 -0.48
CA PRO A 13 11.17 -10.91 -0.12
C PRO A 13 11.00 -9.40 -0.01
N SER A 14 10.03 -8.85 -0.75
CA SER A 14 9.47 -7.50 -0.59
C SER A 14 9.25 -7.09 0.87
N LYS A 15 8.61 -7.91 1.71
CA LYS A 15 8.27 -7.58 3.10
C LYS A 15 9.50 -7.29 3.96
N LEU A 16 10.64 -7.92 3.68
CA LEU A 16 11.87 -7.72 4.43
C LEU A 16 12.48 -6.34 4.12
N TYR A 17 12.40 -5.89 2.86
CA TYR A 17 12.86 -4.57 2.46
C TYR A 17 12.09 -3.45 3.16
N TRP A 18 10.79 -3.63 3.34
CA TRP A 18 9.93 -2.66 4.01
C TRP A 18 9.96 -2.76 5.53
N ALA A 19 10.71 -3.71 6.12
CA ALA A 19 10.68 -4.01 7.55
C ALA A 19 10.99 -2.80 8.47
N ASP A 20 11.79 -1.87 7.96
CA ASP A 20 12.31 -0.71 8.70
C ASP A 20 11.79 0.62 8.12
N ARG A 21 10.88 0.55 7.16
CA ARG A 21 10.50 1.69 6.31
C ARG A 21 9.11 2.23 6.63
N PRO A 22 8.89 3.55 6.59
CA PRO A 22 7.58 4.15 6.89
C PRO A 22 6.47 3.65 5.96
N SER A 23 6.81 3.25 4.73
CA SER A 23 5.85 2.71 3.76
C SER A 23 5.41 1.28 4.02
N MET A 24 5.98 0.58 5.00
CA MET A 24 5.58 -0.79 5.36
C MET A 24 4.08 -0.93 5.49
N ARG A 25 3.46 0.00 6.21
CA ARG A 25 2.03 -0.05 6.53
C ARG A 25 1.18 0.03 5.27
N VAL A 26 1.61 0.82 4.28
CA VAL A 26 0.96 0.93 2.97
C VAL A 26 1.06 -0.40 2.23
N VAL A 27 2.26 -0.96 2.12
CA VAL A 27 2.50 -2.25 1.44
C VAL A 27 1.70 -3.38 2.10
N GLN A 28 1.64 -3.40 3.42
CA GLN A 28 0.89 -4.40 4.19
C GLN A 28 -0.62 -4.24 3.99
N ALA A 29 -1.14 -3.00 4.01
CA ALA A 29 -2.55 -2.73 3.71
C ALA A 29 -2.92 -3.19 2.30
N LEU A 30 -2.03 -3.00 1.31
CA LEU A 30 -2.25 -3.50 -0.05
C LEU A 30 -2.26 -5.02 -0.14
N TYR A 31 -1.40 -5.69 0.62
CA TYR A 31 -1.48 -7.16 0.72
C TYR A 31 -2.79 -7.62 1.35
N TRP A 32 -3.27 -6.94 2.40
CA TRP A 32 -4.57 -7.24 3.00
C TRP A 32 -5.73 -6.96 2.05
N LEU A 33 -5.65 -5.88 1.28
CA LEU A 33 -6.63 -5.53 0.26
C LEU A 33 -6.81 -6.66 -0.76
N ARG A 34 -5.70 -7.16 -1.29
CA ARG A 34 -5.70 -8.27 -2.25
C ARG A 34 -6.17 -9.58 -1.63
N ASP A 35 -5.84 -9.81 -0.37
CA ASP A 35 -6.25 -11.03 0.35
C ASP A 35 -7.76 -11.03 0.64
N GLY A 36 -8.30 -9.90 1.10
CA GLY A 36 -9.73 -9.71 1.32
C GLY A 36 -10.55 -9.85 0.05
N LEU A 37 -10.10 -9.30 -1.07
CA LEU A 37 -10.74 -9.49 -2.38
C LEU A 37 -10.78 -10.97 -2.82
N LYS A 38 -9.74 -11.75 -2.49
CA LYS A 38 -9.71 -13.19 -2.76
C LYS A 38 -10.60 -13.99 -1.81
N GLY A 39 -10.77 -13.50 -0.58
CA GLY A 39 -11.63 -14.10 0.44
C GLY A 39 -13.11 -13.71 0.35
N GLY A 40 -13.51 -12.93 -0.65
CA GLY A 40 -14.89 -12.46 -0.81
C GLY A 40 -15.29 -11.34 0.16
N ALA A 41 -14.33 -10.71 0.85
CA ALA A 41 -14.60 -9.54 1.67
C ALA A 41 -14.90 -8.35 0.76
N GLN A 42 -16.03 -7.68 1.01
CA GLN A 42 -16.38 -6.44 0.35
C GLN A 42 -15.52 -5.31 0.91
N ILE A 43 -14.30 -5.19 0.39
CA ILE A 43 -13.38 -4.13 0.78
C ILE A 43 -13.58 -2.94 -0.14
N ASP A 44 -13.97 -1.82 0.47
CA ASP A 44 -14.13 -0.53 -0.19
C ASP A 44 -12.75 0.04 -0.58
N GLN A 45 -12.34 -0.25 -1.82
CA GLN A 45 -11.05 0.17 -2.38
C GLN A 45 -10.92 1.70 -2.39
N ASP A 46 -12.03 2.39 -2.69
CA ASP A 46 -12.07 3.84 -2.82
C ASP A 46 -11.87 4.52 -1.46
N ALA A 47 -12.56 4.03 -0.42
CA ALA A 47 -12.36 4.52 0.95
C ALA A 47 -10.91 4.32 1.43
N ILE A 48 -10.28 3.20 1.07
CA ILE A 48 -8.88 2.92 1.40
C ILE A 48 -7.94 3.86 0.63
N GLN A 49 -8.16 4.05 -0.67
CA GLN A 49 -7.40 5.01 -1.48
C GLN A 49 -7.52 6.42 -0.92
N ALA A 50 -8.72 6.89 -0.58
CA ALA A 50 -8.95 8.21 -0.01
C ALA A 50 -8.19 8.40 1.32
N LYS A 51 -8.22 7.38 2.20
CA LYS A 51 -7.50 7.41 3.48
C LYS A 51 -5.99 7.43 3.31
N LEU A 52 -5.47 6.66 2.34
CA LEU A 52 -4.05 6.66 1.97
C LEU A 52 -3.63 7.99 1.35
N ILE A 53 -4.41 8.57 0.44
CA ILE A 53 -4.15 9.89 -0.14
C ILE A 53 -4.05 10.94 0.96
N ARG A 54 -4.98 10.93 1.92
CA ARG A 54 -4.96 11.84 3.07
C ARG A 54 -3.71 11.66 3.95
N LEU A 55 -3.27 10.41 4.15
CA LEU A 55 -2.01 10.12 4.85
C LEU A 55 -0.79 10.65 4.09
N LEU A 56 -0.77 10.52 2.76
CA LEU A 56 0.30 11.03 1.92
C LEU A 56 0.31 12.56 1.84
N GLN A 57 -0.84 13.21 2.02
CA GLN A 57 -0.96 14.67 2.10
C GLN A 57 -0.56 15.25 3.46
N ASP A 58 -0.46 14.42 4.50
CA ASP A 58 0.03 14.87 5.81
C ASP A 58 1.50 15.28 5.69
N SER A 59 1.80 16.56 5.99
CA SER A 59 3.11 17.16 5.69
C SER A 59 4.25 16.59 6.54
N SER A 60 3.96 15.92 7.66
CA SER A 60 4.99 15.42 8.57
C SER A 60 5.60 14.10 8.11
N GLN A 61 4.80 13.21 7.54
CA GLN A 61 5.22 11.85 7.17
C GLN A 61 4.93 11.51 5.69
N GLY A 62 4.07 12.28 5.03
CA GLY A 62 3.61 11.99 3.67
C GLY A 62 4.72 12.04 2.63
N SER A 63 5.64 13.01 2.71
CA SER A 63 6.79 13.12 1.80
C SER A 63 7.74 11.94 1.95
N ALA A 64 8.06 11.55 3.19
CA ALA A 64 8.89 10.38 3.49
C ALA A 64 8.27 9.09 2.95
N ILE A 65 6.96 8.90 3.13
CA ILE A 65 6.25 7.72 2.61
C ILE A 65 6.24 7.73 1.06
N ARG A 66 5.99 8.88 0.42
CA ARG A 66 6.00 8.97 -1.06
C ARG A 66 7.36 8.62 -1.65
N ASP A 67 8.42 9.17 -1.09
CA ASP A 67 9.79 8.92 -1.57
C ASP A 67 10.18 7.46 -1.37
N ASP A 68 9.87 6.92 -0.19
CA ASP A 68 10.15 5.55 0.18
C ASP A 68 9.33 4.55 -0.67
N LEU A 69 8.04 4.83 -0.94
CA LEU A 69 7.21 4.08 -1.89
C LEU A 69 7.78 4.09 -3.30
N ARG A 70 8.31 5.24 -3.76
CA ARG A 70 8.91 5.38 -5.09
C ARG A 70 10.23 4.62 -5.19
N SER A 71 11.07 4.71 -4.17
CA SER A 71 12.36 4.01 -4.07
C SER A 71 12.17 2.49 -4.04
N GLY A 72 11.25 2.00 -3.20
CA GLY A 72 10.99 0.57 -3.05
C GLY A 72 10.00 -0.03 -4.04
N LEU A 73 9.47 0.73 -5.00
CA LEU A 73 8.43 0.27 -5.94
C LEU A 73 8.81 -1.03 -6.66
N HIS A 74 10.07 -1.19 -7.05
CA HIS A 74 10.57 -2.37 -7.74
C HIS A 74 10.62 -3.63 -6.85
N THR A 75 10.58 -3.45 -5.53
CA THR A 75 10.63 -4.57 -4.57
C THR A 75 9.28 -5.25 -4.43
N VAL A 76 8.17 -4.61 -4.84
CA VAL A 76 6.82 -5.16 -4.75
C VAL A 76 6.36 -5.75 -6.09
N PRO A 77 5.42 -6.71 -6.08
CA PRO A 77 4.90 -7.33 -7.30
C PRO A 77 4.18 -6.34 -8.23
N SER A 78 4.13 -6.63 -9.53
CA SER A 78 3.60 -5.75 -10.59
C SER A 78 2.21 -5.17 -10.33
N TRP A 79 1.26 -5.98 -9.83
CA TRP A 79 -0.07 -5.50 -9.48
C TRP A 79 -0.06 -4.40 -8.40
N MET A 80 0.88 -4.48 -7.45
CA MET A 80 1.05 -3.48 -6.40
C MET A 80 1.77 -2.25 -6.94
N GLN A 81 2.72 -2.43 -7.86
CA GLN A 81 3.38 -1.31 -8.54
C GLN A 81 2.36 -0.45 -9.28
N GLN A 82 1.44 -1.07 -10.02
CA GLN A 82 0.38 -0.35 -10.72
C GLN A 82 -0.51 0.42 -9.74
N TRP A 83 -0.87 -0.19 -8.62
CA TRP A 83 -1.71 0.43 -7.59
C TRP A 83 -1.01 1.62 -6.91
N ILE A 84 0.27 1.47 -6.53
CA ILE A 84 1.05 2.54 -5.91
C ILE A 84 1.24 3.70 -6.90
N ARG A 85 1.48 3.43 -8.19
CA ARG A 85 1.58 4.48 -9.22
C ARG A 85 0.28 5.27 -9.34
N ASP A 86 -0.88 4.60 -9.35
CA ASP A 86 -2.19 5.25 -9.38
C ASP A 86 -2.43 6.09 -8.11
N LEU A 87 -2.10 5.54 -6.93
CA LEU A 87 -2.21 6.25 -5.66
C LEU A 87 -1.36 7.53 -5.65
N LEU A 88 -0.10 7.44 -6.06
CA LEU A 88 0.81 8.59 -6.11
C LEU A 88 0.27 9.65 -7.07
N ALA A 89 -0.13 9.26 -8.29
CA ALA A 89 -0.71 10.17 -9.27
C ALA A 89 -1.94 10.91 -8.73
N ARG A 90 -2.86 10.20 -8.06
CA ARG A 90 -4.03 10.82 -7.41
C ARG A 90 -3.63 11.74 -6.26
N SER A 91 -2.61 11.37 -5.48
CA SER A 91 -2.14 12.20 -4.36
C SER A 91 -1.52 13.52 -4.83
N GLU A 92 -0.80 13.51 -5.95
CA GLU A 92 -0.25 14.71 -6.59
C GLU A 92 -1.36 15.60 -7.18
N GLN A 93 -2.35 14.99 -7.84
CA GLN A 93 -3.55 15.70 -8.33
C GLN A 93 -4.34 16.37 -7.20
N ALA A 94 -4.47 15.70 -6.06
CA ALA A 94 -5.15 16.27 -4.90
C ALA A 94 -4.32 17.39 -4.24
N SER A 95 -2.98 17.34 -4.33
CA SER A 95 -2.09 18.42 -3.85
C SER A 95 -2.16 19.66 -4.74
N THR A 96 -2.19 19.51 -6.08
CA THR A 96 -2.31 20.66 -6.99
C THR A 96 -3.67 21.36 -6.89
N LYS A 97 -4.75 20.63 -6.56
CA LYS A 97 -6.07 21.22 -6.34
C LYS A 97 -6.17 22.01 -5.03
N ALA A 98 -5.25 21.77 -4.09
CA ALA A 98 -5.21 22.42 -2.79
C ALA A 98 -4.35 23.71 -2.76
N SER A 99 -3.67 24.05 -3.87
CA SER A 99 -3.01 25.36 -4.02
C SER A 99 -3.87 26.27 -4.92
N PRO A 100 -4.36 27.41 -4.39
CA PRO A 100 -5.05 28.44 -5.18
C PRO A 100 -4.10 29.26 -6.04
#